data_AF-A0A8J7JQ28-F1
#
_entry.id   AF-A0A8J7JQ28-F1
#
_cell.length_a   1.000
_cell.length_b   1.000
_cell.length_c   1.000
_cell.angle_alpha   90.00
_cell.angle_beta   90.00
_cell.angle_gamma   90.00
#
_symmetry.space_group_name_H-M   'P 1'
#
loop_
_entity.id
_entity.type
_entity.pdbx_description
1 polymer ?
#
loop_
_entity_poly.entity_id
_entity_poly.type
_entity_poly.pdbx_seq_one_letter_code
_entity_poly.pdbx_strand_id
1 'polypeptide(L)'
;MQPVLQVSNVGKAYRQYSSELARVLNWFGLSTKPATETWVLRNVSFAIAAGQAVGIVGQNGAGKSTLLKLITGTQRPTEGTISVNGRIAAILELGMGFNPEFTGRQNVYHSAGLMGFSKSEIDSVVLAVEEFAEVGDYFDQIVGTYSSGMQMRVAFSVVTAFRPEILIVDEALSVGDTYFQHKSFNRIREFQEKGTTLLLVSHDRSAIQGLCDRVILLDKGSVIKDGEPEAVMDYYNALIADKENSRVQTRQLENGKTQTISGTGEAQVVELILTNAKKEVAELIGVGEEVTLSVKVKAENNLPKLVLGYMIKDRLGQTMYGTNTWHTGQVISDVSKGSILTYNIKFLMNLGPGTYSISTALVSTDTHLDNNYEWRDLAHVFTVINVDKTHFGGSAWLDPYIEVKLQDSIL
;
A
#
# COMPACT_ATOMS: atom_id res chain seq x y z
N MET A 1 10.75 6.17 -24.42
CA MET A 1 9.68 7.17 -24.20
C MET A 1 10.21 8.22 -23.25
N GLN A 2 9.88 9.51 -23.45
CA GLN A 2 10.21 10.53 -22.47
C GLN A 2 9.32 10.37 -21.22
N PRO A 3 9.85 10.59 -20.01
CA PRO A 3 9.07 10.49 -18.78
C PRO A 3 8.03 11.62 -18.70
N VAL A 4 6.87 11.31 -18.11
CA VAL A 4 5.79 12.28 -17.88
C VAL A 4 6.05 13.13 -16.63
N LEU A 5 6.76 12.54 -15.65
CA LEU A 5 7.26 13.21 -14.45
C LEU A 5 8.72 12.82 -14.26
N GLN A 6 9.59 13.82 -14.10
CA GLN A 6 11.00 13.61 -13.79
C GLN A 6 11.41 14.49 -12.61
N VAL A 7 11.92 13.85 -11.56
CA VAL A 7 12.44 14.47 -10.35
C VAL A 7 13.95 14.23 -10.34
N SER A 8 14.74 15.30 -10.31
CA SER A 8 16.21 15.23 -10.46
C SER A 8 16.92 15.99 -9.34
N ASN A 9 17.57 15.24 -8.45
CA ASN A 9 18.36 15.67 -7.31
C ASN A 9 17.63 16.71 -6.44
N VAL A 10 16.33 16.48 -6.22
CA VAL A 10 15.48 17.42 -5.50
C VAL A 10 15.79 17.38 -4.01
N GLY A 11 15.95 18.57 -3.45
CA GLY A 11 16.08 18.78 -2.02
C GLY A 11 15.21 19.93 -1.54
N LYS A 12 14.73 19.81 -0.31
CA LYS A 12 13.91 20.83 0.35
C LYS A 12 14.37 21.02 1.78
N ALA A 13 14.85 22.23 2.05
CA ALA A 13 15.23 22.69 3.37
C ALA A 13 14.31 23.82 3.84
N TYR A 14 13.94 23.78 5.12
CA TYR A 14 13.29 24.87 5.82
C TYR A 14 14.34 25.62 6.64
N ARG A 15 14.46 26.93 6.40
CA ARG A 15 15.45 27.80 7.02
C ARG A 15 14.77 28.74 8.00
N GLN A 16 15.27 28.80 9.23
CA GLN A 16 14.90 29.86 10.17
C GLN A 16 16.05 30.86 10.27
N TYR A 17 15.70 32.14 10.31
CA TYR A 17 16.66 33.23 10.46
C TYR A 17 16.51 33.82 11.85
N SER A 18 17.62 34.23 12.47
CA SER A 18 17.64 34.86 13.79
C SER A 18 16.95 36.22 13.82
N SER A 19 16.77 36.86 12.64
CA SER A 19 16.01 38.10 12.50
C SER A 19 15.29 38.18 11.16
N GLU A 20 14.18 38.92 11.15
CA GLU A 20 13.40 39.25 9.95
C GLU A 20 14.22 40.06 8.94
N LEU A 21 15.09 40.95 9.42
CA LEU A 21 16.04 41.69 8.58
C LEU A 21 17.01 40.74 7.86
N ALA A 22 17.56 39.74 8.55
CA ALA A 22 18.44 38.75 7.93
C ALA A 22 17.73 37.90 6.86
N ARG A 23 16.42 37.63 7.04
CA ARG A 23 15.58 36.95 6.04
C ARG A 23 15.40 37.80 4.78
N VAL A 24 15.09 39.08 4.95
CA VAL A 24 14.89 40.03 3.84
C VAL A 24 16.19 40.27 3.08
N LEU A 25 17.32 40.47 3.77
CA LEU A 25 18.62 40.66 3.13
C LEU A 25 19.01 39.46 2.25
N ASN A 26 18.65 38.23 2.63
CA ASN A 26 18.89 37.04 1.80
C ASN A 26 18.07 37.03 0.51
N TRP A 27 16.84 37.55 0.52
CA TRP A 27 16.05 37.70 -0.71
C TRP A 27 16.71 38.66 -1.71
N PHE A 28 17.47 39.64 -1.22
CA PHE A 28 18.25 40.57 -2.03
C PHE A 28 19.67 40.07 -2.36
N GLY A 29 19.96 38.79 -2.14
CA GLY A 29 21.23 38.16 -2.52
C GLY A 29 22.41 38.42 -1.57
N LEU A 30 22.17 39.05 -0.41
CA LEU A 30 23.18 39.15 0.63
C LEU A 30 23.23 37.83 1.39
N SER A 31 24.37 37.13 1.32
CA SER A 31 24.56 35.80 1.89
C SER A 31 24.50 35.80 3.42
N THR A 32 23.29 35.77 3.98
CA THR A 32 23.06 35.60 5.42
C THR A 32 22.92 34.11 5.74
N LYS A 33 23.70 33.63 6.71
CA LYS A 33 23.59 32.23 7.16
C LYS A 33 22.29 32.05 7.93
N PRO A 34 21.47 31.03 7.62
CA PRO A 34 20.30 30.70 8.43
C PRO A 34 20.76 30.24 9.82
N ALA A 35 19.97 30.55 10.84
CA ALA A 35 20.24 30.13 12.23
C ALA A 35 20.04 28.62 12.39
N THR A 36 19.02 28.07 11.71
CA THR A 36 18.79 26.63 11.59
C THR A 36 18.36 26.29 10.17
N GLU A 37 18.84 25.15 9.66
CA GLU A 37 18.44 24.60 8.37
C GLU A 37 18.03 23.13 8.57
N THR A 38 16.74 22.85 8.38
CA THR A 38 16.18 21.51 8.53
C THR A 38 15.83 20.96 7.15
N TRP A 39 16.55 19.91 6.75
CA TRP A 39 16.32 19.20 5.49
C TRP A 39 15.20 18.18 5.65
N VAL A 40 14.15 18.31 4.84
CA VAL A 40 13.00 17.39 4.80
C VAL A 40 13.12 16.41 3.65
N LEU A 41 13.67 16.85 2.53
CA LEU A 41 14.02 16.01 1.38
C LEU A 41 15.44 16.35 0.94
N ARG A 42 16.21 15.37 0.49
CA ARG A 42 17.54 15.61 -0.07
C ARG A 42 17.92 14.52 -1.06
N ASN A 43 18.51 14.93 -2.19
CA ASN A 43 19.00 14.02 -3.23
C ASN A 43 17.93 13.03 -3.74
N VAL A 44 16.69 13.50 -3.90
CA VAL A 44 15.58 12.67 -4.41
C VAL A 44 15.59 12.70 -5.94
N SER A 45 15.73 11.53 -6.56
CA SER A 45 15.76 11.35 -8.02
C SER A 45 14.95 10.14 -8.45
N PHE A 46 13.97 10.34 -9.34
CA PHE A 46 13.21 9.28 -9.98
C PHE A 46 12.48 9.80 -11.22
N ALA A 47 12.00 8.90 -12.07
CA ALA A 47 11.20 9.23 -13.24
C ALA A 47 10.02 8.25 -13.37
N ILE A 48 8.90 8.77 -13.88
CA ILE A 48 7.66 8.03 -14.12
C ILE A 48 7.31 8.09 -15.61
N ALA A 49 7.02 6.94 -16.20
CA ALA A 49 6.58 6.84 -17.59
C ALA A 49 5.08 7.18 -17.73
N ALA A 50 4.66 7.58 -18.93
CA ALA A 50 3.24 7.78 -19.23
C ALA A 50 2.45 6.45 -19.06
N GLY A 51 1.29 6.51 -18.42
CA GLY A 51 0.44 5.35 -18.11
C GLY A 51 0.94 4.46 -16.95
N GLN A 52 2.13 4.69 -16.42
CA GLN A 52 2.66 3.94 -15.28
C GLN A 52 1.97 4.35 -13.97
N ALA A 53 1.68 3.39 -13.12
CA ALA A 53 1.22 3.61 -11.76
C ALA A 53 2.35 3.41 -10.75
N VAL A 54 2.64 4.43 -9.96
CA VAL A 54 3.74 4.44 -8.99
C VAL A 54 3.22 4.74 -7.58
N GLY A 55 3.56 3.88 -6.64
CA GLY A 55 3.32 4.09 -5.21
C GLY A 55 4.47 4.86 -4.55
N ILE A 56 4.18 5.76 -3.62
CA ILE A 56 5.15 6.34 -2.69
C ILE A 56 4.78 5.89 -1.28
N VAL A 57 5.69 5.15 -0.64
CA VAL A 57 5.53 4.60 0.70
C VAL A 57 6.63 5.11 1.62
N GLY A 58 6.41 5.04 2.93
CA GLY A 58 7.37 5.51 3.92
C GLY A 58 6.69 5.95 5.20
N GLN A 59 7.46 6.11 6.27
CA GLN A 59 6.93 6.49 7.57
C GLN A 59 6.38 7.93 7.59
N ASN A 60 5.63 8.26 8.65
CA ASN A 60 5.27 9.64 8.93
C ASN A 60 6.53 10.47 9.15
N GLY A 61 6.59 11.66 8.53
CA GLY A 61 7.79 12.50 8.54
C GLY A 61 8.87 12.12 7.51
N ALA A 62 8.70 11.07 6.69
CA ALA A 62 9.67 10.71 5.64
C ALA A 62 9.77 11.73 4.48
N GLY A 63 8.86 12.70 4.42
CA GLY A 63 8.85 13.75 3.40
C GLY A 63 7.83 13.57 2.26
N LYS A 64 6.96 12.54 2.31
CA LYS A 64 5.95 12.22 1.28
C LYS A 64 5.09 13.43 0.88
N SER A 65 4.38 14.04 1.83
CA SER A 65 3.52 15.21 1.54
C SER A 65 4.31 16.42 1.07
N THR A 66 5.58 16.58 1.50
CA THR A 66 6.45 17.64 0.97
C THR A 66 6.81 17.35 -0.49
N LEU A 67 7.13 16.10 -0.83
CA LEU A 67 7.42 15.69 -2.20
C LEU A 67 6.21 15.93 -3.11
N LEU A 68 5.00 15.59 -2.66
CA LEU A 68 3.77 15.87 -3.41
C LEU A 68 3.56 17.39 -3.63
N LYS A 69 3.82 18.22 -2.61
CA LYS A 69 3.74 19.69 -2.73
C LYS A 69 4.77 20.26 -3.71
N LEU A 70 5.95 19.64 -3.80
CA LEU A 70 6.95 20.02 -4.80
C LEU A 70 6.54 19.58 -6.22
N ILE A 71 6.01 18.37 -6.38
CA ILE A 71 5.55 17.84 -7.68
C ILE A 71 4.37 18.65 -8.22
N THR A 72 3.42 19.03 -7.37
CA THR A 72 2.28 19.88 -7.76
C THR A 72 2.64 21.35 -7.96
N GLY A 73 3.86 21.76 -7.64
CA GLY A 73 4.30 23.15 -7.78
C GLY A 73 3.73 24.11 -6.72
N THR A 74 2.99 23.61 -5.73
CA THR A 74 2.54 24.41 -4.58
C THR A 74 3.70 24.88 -3.69
N GLN A 75 4.82 24.15 -3.73
CA GLN A 75 6.09 24.58 -3.17
C GLN A 75 7.22 24.46 -4.18
N ARG A 76 8.23 25.36 -4.05
CA ARG A 76 9.46 25.28 -4.84
C ARG A 76 10.54 24.46 -4.12
N PRO A 77 11.34 23.67 -4.85
CA PRO A 77 12.48 22.97 -4.28
C PRO A 77 13.57 23.98 -3.86
N THR A 78 14.38 23.61 -2.88
CA THR A 78 15.58 24.37 -2.49
C THR A 78 16.73 24.10 -3.46
N GLU A 79 16.83 22.85 -3.94
CA GLU A 79 17.80 22.40 -4.93
C GLU A 79 17.17 21.34 -5.85
N GLY A 80 17.78 21.13 -7.01
CA GLY A 80 17.29 20.19 -8.02
C GLY A 80 16.16 20.74 -8.88
N THR A 81 15.59 19.87 -9.72
CA THR A 81 14.56 20.25 -10.68
C THR A 81 13.45 19.19 -10.76
N ILE A 82 12.24 19.65 -11.05
CA ILE A 82 11.08 18.81 -11.32
C ILE A 82 10.53 19.23 -12.67
N SER A 83 10.40 18.27 -13.58
CA SER A 83 9.78 18.45 -14.91
C SER A 83 8.51 17.63 -14.98
N VAL A 84 7.43 18.26 -15.44
CA VAL A 84 6.09 17.66 -15.58
C VAL A 84 5.60 17.92 -16.99
N ASN A 85 5.19 16.86 -17.69
CA ASN A 85 4.67 16.93 -19.05
C ASN A 85 3.19 16.52 -19.06
N GLY A 86 2.29 17.47 -18.78
CA GLY A 86 0.83 17.23 -18.77
C GLY A 86 0.14 17.94 -17.61
N ARG A 87 -1.19 17.81 -17.53
CA ARG A 87 -1.98 18.34 -16.42
C ARG A 87 -1.92 17.37 -15.24
N ILE A 88 -1.54 17.89 -14.09
CA ILE A 88 -1.66 17.18 -12.82
C ILE A 88 -3.04 17.48 -12.25
N ALA A 89 -3.83 16.44 -11.97
CA ALA A 89 -4.91 16.52 -11.00
C ALA A 89 -4.40 15.89 -9.70
N ALA A 90 -4.42 16.65 -8.61
CA ALA A 90 -3.95 16.18 -7.33
C ALA A 90 -5.11 16.16 -6.33
N ILE A 91 -5.43 14.98 -5.83
CA ILE A 91 -6.38 14.74 -4.75
C ILE A 91 -5.63 14.93 -3.42
N LEU A 92 -5.01 16.11 -3.28
CA LEU A 92 -4.33 16.54 -2.08
C LEU A 92 -5.29 17.47 -1.35
N GLU A 93 -5.67 17.12 -0.13
CA GLU A 93 -6.53 17.99 0.69
C GLU A 93 -7.90 18.23 0.00
N LEU A 94 -8.65 17.13 -0.28
CA LEU A 94 -10.00 17.17 -0.88
C LEU A 94 -10.90 18.24 -0.25
N GLY A 95 -11.50 19.08 -1.09
CA GLY A 95 -12.33 20.21 -0.66
C GLY A 95 -11.57 21.53 -0.54
N MET A 96 -10.25 21.54 -0.76
CA MET A 96 -9.49 22.78 -0.87
C MET A 96 -9.97 23.61 -2.08
N GLY A 97 -10.45 24.82 -1.81
CA GLY A 97 -11.10 25.68 -2.80
C GLY A 97 -12.62 25.64 -2.77
N PHE A 98 -13.25 24.86 -1.88
CA PHE A 98 -14.69 25.01 -1.63
C PHE A 98 -14.97 26.22 -0.74
N ASN A 99 -16.01 26.95 -1.09
CA ASN A 99 -16.59 28.00 -0.27
C ASN A 99 -17.82 27.44 0.48
N PRO A 100 -17.83 27.45 1.82
CA PRO A 100 -18.95 26.95 2.62
C PRO A 100 -20.29 27.66 2.34
N GLU A 101 -20.23 28.92 1.90
CA GLU A 101 -21.41 29.74 1.58
C GLU A 101 -21.97 29.44 0.18
N PHE A 102 -21.27 28.65 -0.62
CA PHE A 102 -21.71 28.26 -1.96
C PHE A 102 -22.43 26.92 -1.92
N THR A 103 -23.38 26.74 -2.84
CA THR A 103 -24.00 25.43 -3.06
C THR A 103 -23.00 24.41 -3.58
N GLY A 104 -23.31 23.11 -3.50
CA GLY A 104 -22.50 22.07 -4.14
C GLY A 104 -22.25 22.38 -5.61
N ARG A 105 -23.31 22.71 -6.36
CA ARG A 105 -23.24 23.12 -7.76
C ARG A 105 -22.32 24.33 -7.97
N GLN A 106 -22.45 25.39 -7.17
CA GLN A 106 -21.58 26.57 -7.27
C GLN A 106 -20.12 26.24 -6.97
N ASN A 107 -19.85 25.34 -6.02
CA ASN A 107 -18.52 24.85 -5.72
C ASN A 107 -17.92 24.01 -6.86
N VAL A 108 -18.73 23.26 -7.63
CA VAL A 108 -18.27 22.61 -8.87
C VAL A 108 -17.73 23.64 -9.85
N TYR A 109 -18.51 24.70 -10.15
CA TYR A 109 -18.06 25.76 -11.06
C TYR A 109 -16.82 26.48 -10.55
N HIS A 110 -16.78 26.78 -9.25
CA HIS A 110 -15.67 27.50 -8.65
C HIS A 110 -14.38 26.67 -8.69
N SER A 111 -14.43 25.43 -8.19
CA SER A 111 -13.25 24.55 -8.10
C SER A 111 -12.74 24.13 -9.47
N ALA A 112 -13.61 23.74 -10.40
CA ALA A 112 -13.20 23.40 -11.76
C ALA A 112 -12.67 24.64 -12.52
N GLY A 113 -13.24 25.83 -12.27
CA GLY A 113 -12.72 27.09 -12.81
C GLY A 113 -11.30 27.39 -12.33
N LEU A 114 -10.99 27.14 -11.04
CA LEU A 114 -9.64 27.28 -10.49
C LEU A 114 -8.64 26.28 -11.11
N MET A 115 -9.12 25.12 -11.56
CA MET A 115 -8.33 24.14 -12.31
C MET A 115 -8.14 24.52 -13.80
N GLY A 116 -8.69 25.65 -14.23
CA GLY A 116 -8.52 26.19 -15.58
C GLY A 116 -9.53 25.68 -16.62
N PHE A 117 -10.64 25.08 -16.19
CA PHE A 117 -11.71 24.67 -17.11
C PHE A 117 -12.63 25.85 -17.44
N SER A 118 -13.03 25.94 -18.70
CA SER A 118 -14.01 26.91 -19.17
C SER A 118 -15.42 26.55 -18.69
N LYS A 119 -16.30 27.54 -18.63
CA LYS A 119 -17.69 27.32 -18.23
C LYS A 119 -18.38 26.25 -19.10
N SER A 120 -18.17 26.25 -20.41
CA SER A 120 -18.75 25.26 -21.32
C SER A 120 -18.26 23.83 -21.06
N GLU A 121 -16.98 23.66 -20.68
CA GLU A 121 -16.46 22.34 -20.28
C GLU A 121 -17.10 21.88 -18.97
N ILE A 122 -17.28 22.79 -18.01
CA ILE A 122 -17.92 22.49 -16.73
C ILE A 122 -19.40 22.14 -16.92
N ASP A 123 -20.13 22.90 -17.73
CA ASP A 123 -21.54 22.65 -18.07
C ASP A 123 -21.73 21.23 -18.63
N SER A 124 -20.74 20.71 -19.38
CA SER A 124 -20.80 19.37 -19.97
C SER A 124 -20.64 18.21 -18.97
N VAL A 125 -20.07 18.47 -17.79
CA VAL A 125 -19.78 17.42 -16.78
C VAL A 125 -20.55 17.60 -15.47
N VAL A 126 -21.17 18.76 -15.23
CA VAL A 126 -21.80 19.08 -13.92
C VAL A 126 -22.86 18.06 -13.51
N LEU A 127 -23.62 17.50 -14.45
CA LEU A 127 -24.62 16.46 -14.18
C LEU A 127 -23.96 15.13 -13.81
N ALA A 128 -22.87 14.76 -14.49
CA ALA A 128 -22.10 13.57 -14.16
C ALA A 128 -21.40 13.69 -12.79
N VAL A 129 -21.02 14.91 -12.40
CA VAL A 129 -20.49 15.20 -11.06
C VAL A 129 -21.58 15.00 -10.01
N GLU A 130 -22.78 15.53 -10.24
CA GLU A 130 -23.94 15.38 -9.35
C GLU A 130 -24.31 13.89 -9.17
N GLU A 131 -24.40 13.14 -10.27
CA GLU A 131 -24.68 11.70 -10.27
C GLU A 131 -23.56 10.89 -9.59
N PHE A 132 -22.30 11.25 -9.81
CA PHE A 132 -21.20 10.55 -9.18
C PHE A 132 -21.17 10.79 -7.67
N ALA A 133 -21.42 12.02 -7.21
CA ALA A 133 -21.36 12.42 -5.81
C ALA A 133 -22.47 11.79 -4.96
N GLU A 134 -23.63 11.49 -5.56
CA GLU A 134 -24.80 10.89 -4.89
C GLU A 134 -25.22 11.65 -3.63
N VAL A 135 -25.19 12.99 -3.67
CA VAL A 135 -25.63 13.85 -2.55
C VAL A 135 -27.11 14.26 -2.67
N GLY A 136 -27.78 13.90 -3.76
CA GLY A 136 -29.21 14.19 -3.99
C GLY A 136 -29.53 15.68 -3.91
N ASP A 137 -30.66 16.02 -3.29
CA ASP A 137 -31.16 17.39 -3.15
C ASP A 137 -30.18 18.34 -2.44
N TYR A 138 -29.21 17.82 -1.70
CA TYR A 138 -28.17 18.64 -1.07
C TYR A 138 -27.27 19.33 -2.09
N PHE A 139 -27.18 18.85 -3.34
CA PHE A 139 -26.30 19.43 -4.36
C PHE A 139 -26.57 20.92 -4.61
N ASP A 140 -27.83 21.34 -4.46
CA ASP A 140 -28.27 22.73 -4.59
C ASP A 140 -28.42 23.45 -3.23
N GLN A 141 -27.96 22.84 -2.13
CA GLN A 141 -27.84 23.47 -0.81
C GLN A 141 -26.40 23.91 -0.54
N ILE A 142 -26.24 24.87 0.39
CA ILE A 142 -24.93 25.40 0.80
C ILE A 142 -24.05 24.30 1.40
N VAL A 143 -22.78 24.27 1.02
CA VAL A 143 -21.81 23.25 1.46
C VAL A 143 -21.56 23.30 2.96
N GLY A 144 -21.78 24.45 3.61
CA GLY A 144 -21.72 24.59 5.06
C GLY A 144 -22.67 23.67 5.85
N THR A 145 -23.75 23.15 5.22
CA THR A 145 -24.68 22.20 5.86
C THR A 145 -24.30 20.73 5.64
N TYR A 146 -23.28 20.46 4.83
CA TYR A 146 -22.91 19.10 4.44
C TYR A 146 -22.20 18.37 5.58
N SER A 147 -22.36 17.05 5.63
CA SER A 147 -21.41 16.20 6.36
C SER A 147 -20.04 16.21 5.66
N SER A 148 -18.97 15.92 6.41
CA SER A 148 -17.62 15.81 5.83
C SER A 148 -17.55 14.78 4.68
N GLY A 149 -18.30 13.69 4.78
CA GLY A 149 -18.42 12.69 3.71
C GLY A 149 -19.04 13.26 2.44
N MET A 150 -20.13 14.03 2.54
CA MET A 150 -20.77 14.65 1.38
C MET A 150 -19.86 15.68 0.70
N GLN A 151 -19.19 16.53 1.48
CA GLN A 151 -18.25 17.52 0.94
C GLN A 151 -17.16 16.84 0.12
N MET A 152 -16.64 15.74 0.65
CA MET A 152 -15.61 14.96 0.01
C MET A 152 -16.08 14.24 -1.25
N ARG A 153 -17.28 13.67 -1.24
CA ARG A 153 -17.88 13.05 -2.42
C ARG A 153 -17.97 14.05 -3.56
N VAL A 154 -18.50 15.24 -3.30
CA VAL A 154 -18.56 16.31 -4.32
C VAL A 154 -17.15 16.72 -4.76
N ALA A 155 -16.23 16.94 -3.83
CA ALA A 155 -14.85 17.31 -4.16
C ALA A 155 -14.16 16.27 -5.07
N PHE A 156 -14.25 14.98 -4.72
CA PHE A 156 -13.70 13.90 -5.54
C PHE A 156 -14.37 13.83 -6.92
N SER A 157 -15.70 13.99 -6.95
CA SER A 157 -16.48 14.00 -8.19
C SER A 157 -16.04 15.10 -9.14
N VAL A 158 -15.77 16.30 -8.62
CA VAL A 158 -15.26 17.44 -9.41
C VAL A 158 -13.86 17.17 -9.93
N VAL A 159 -12.93 16.76 -9.05
CA VAL A 159 -11.53 16.52 -9.44
C VAL A 159 -11.41 15.41 -10.48
N THR A 160 -12.28 14.41 -10.41
CA THR A 160 -12.31 13.26 -11.34
C THR A 160 -13.36 13.40 -12.44
N ALA A 161 -13.97 14.58 -12.61
CA ALA A 161 -14.86 14.86 -13.74
C ALA A 161 -14.10 14.90 -15.06
N PHE A 162 -12.83 15.33 -15.00
CA PHE A 162 -11.94 15.45 -16.13
C PHE A 162 -10.78 14.50 -15.96
N ARG A 163 -10.47 13.73 -17.01
CA ARG A 163 -9.35 12.81 -16.99
C ARG A 163 -8.01 13.59 -17.07
N PRO A 164 -7.10 13.44 -16.10
CA PRO A 164 -5.78 14.06 -16.16
C PRO A 164 -4.75 13.16 -16.87
N GLU A 165 -3.63 13.74 -17.30
CA GLU A 165 -2.45 12.97 -17.71
C GLU A 165 -1.75 12.34 -16.49
N ILE A 166 -1.69 13.07 -15.37
CA ILE A 166 -1.13 12.59 -14.10
C ILE A 166 -2.17 12.78 -13.00
N LEU A 167 -2.59 11.68 -12.37
CA LEU A 167 -3.41 11.69 -11.17
C LEU A 167 -2.54 11.44 -9.94
N ILE A 168 -2.53 12.39 -9.01
CA ILE A 168 -1.89 12.22 -7.70
C ILE A 168 -2.98 11.95 -6.67
N VAL A 169 -2.77 10.90 -5.89
CA VAL A 169 -3.69 10.43 -4.88
C VAL A 169 -2.94 10.35 -3.55
N ASP A 170 -3.42 11.06 -2.55
CA ASP A 170 -2.92 10.93 -1.17
C ASP A 170 -3.82 9.99 -0.35
N GLU A 171 -3.36 9.59 0.83
CA GLU A 171 -4.01 8.66 1.76
C GLU A 171 -5.46 9.04 2.10
N ALA A 172 -5.82 10.30 1.82
CA ALA A 172 -7.16 10.87 1.85
C ALA A 172 -8.14 10.31 0.80
N LEU A 173 -7.92 9.15 0.18
CA LEU A 173 -9.02 8.38 -0.44
C LEU A 173 -9.78 7.51 0.56
N SER A 174 -9.21 7.25 1.74
CA SER A 174 -9.83 6.41 2.78
C SER A 174 -10.95 7.13 3.55
N VAL A 175 -11.52 8.17 2.97
CA VAL A 175 -12.46 9.08 3.63
C VAL A 175 -13.74 9.14 2.78
N GLY A 176 -14.88 9.08 3.46
CA GLY A 176 -16.15 8.60 2.89
C GLY A 176 -16.52 7.22 3.42
N ASP A 177 -17.61 6.63 2.92
CA ASP A 177 -18.01 5.27 3.26
C ASP A 177 -17.37 4.23 2.32
N THR A 178 -17.38 2.97 2.74
CA THR A 178 -16.80 1.85 1.97
C THR A 178 -17.37 1.77 0.55
N TYR A 179 -18.66 2.05 0.38
CA TYR A 179 -19.30 2.06 -0.94
C TYR A 179 -18.69 3.13 -1.86
N PHE A 180 -18.53 4.37 -1.41
CA PHE A 180 -17.94 5.43 -2.22
C PHE A 180 -16.44 5.23 -2.46
N GLN A 181 -15.72 4.61 -1.52
CA GLN A 181 -14.33 4.22 -1.73
C GLN A 181 -14.21 3.24 -2.91
N HIS A 182 -15.04 2.20 -2.97
CA HIS A 182 -15.06 1.28 -4.11
C HIS A 182 -15.36 2.00 -5.43
N LYS A 183 -16.34 2.92 -5.44
CA LYS A 183 -16.67 3.75 -6.61
C LYS A 183 -15.48 4.60 -7.06
N SER A 184 -14.76 5.19 -6.10
CA SER A 184 -13.57 6.01 -6.33
C SER A 184 -12.42 5.19 -6.92
N PHE A 185 -12.17 3.99 -6.38
CA PHE A 185 -11.16 3.08 -6.92
C PHE A 185 -11.49 2.62 -8.34
N ASN A 186 -12.77 2.33 -8.64
CA ASN A 186 -13.19 1.98 -10.00
C ASN A 186 -12.94 3.15 -10.97
N ARG A 187 -13.27 4.39 -10.59
CA ARG A 187 -12.97 5.58 -11.40
C ARG A 187 -11.47 5.74 -11.67
N ILE A 188 -10.62 5.43 -10.69
CA ILE A 188 -9.16 5.48 -10.85
C ILE A 188 -8.71 4.40 -11.85
N ARG A 189 -9.21 3.16 -11.72
CA ARG A 189 -8.89 2.08 -12.67
C ARG A 189 -9.30 2.43 -14.09
N GLU A 190 -10.48 3.01 -14.30
CA GLU A 190 -10.93 3.50 -15.60
C GLU A 190 -9.97 4.54 -16.20
N PHE A 191 -9.39 5.41 -15.39
CA PHE A 191 -8.38 6.36 -15.86
C PHE A 191 -7.06 5.68 -16.22
N GLN A 192 -6.62 4.70 -15.42
CA GLN A 192 -5.43 3.90 -15.71
C GLN A 192 -5.57 3.14 -17.04
N GLU A 193 -6.71 2.48 -17.27
CA GLU A 193 -7.01 1.77 -18.52
C GLU A 193 -6.97 2.69 -19.74
N LYS A 194 -7.39 3.95 -19.57
CA LYS A 194 -7.33 4.95 -20.63
C LYS A 194 -5.91 5.51 -20.83
N GLY A 195 -4.96 5.22 -19.93
CA GLY A 195 -3.54 5.59 -19.99
C GLY A 195 -3.12 6.74 -19.09
N THR A 196 -3.89 7.08 -18.04
CA THR A 196 -3.48 8.09 -17.05
C THR A 196 -2.36 7.54 -16.16
N THR A 197 -1.32 8.33 -15.94
CA THR A 197 -0.27 8.03 -14.96
C THR A 197 -0.81 8.24 -13.54
N LEU A 198 -0.58 7.27 -12.66
CA LEU A 198 -1.01 7.35 -11.26
C LEU A 198 0.20 7.52 -10.34
N LEU A 199 0.12 8.47 -9.41
CA LEU A 199 1.02 8.58 -8.27
C LEU A 199 0.22 8.40 -6.98
N LEU A 200 0.35 7.26 -6.33
CA LEU A 200 -0.41 6.91 -5.13
C LEU A 200 0.47 7.01 -3.88
N VAL A 201 0.04 7.75 -2.88
CA VAL A 201 0.67 7.76 -1.56
C VAL A 201 -0.25 7.04 -0.59
N SER A 202 0.20 5.90 -0.08
CA SER A 202 -0.60 5.06 0.82
C SER A 202 0.32 4.21 1.69
N HIS A 203 -0.16 3.85 2.87
CA HIS A 203 0.42 2.80 3.70
C HIS A 203 -0.36 1.48 3.59
N ASP A 204 -1.50 1.46 2.88
CA ASP A 204 -2.27 0.24 2.64
C ASP A 204 -1.60 -0.62 1.56
N ARG A 205 -1.13 -1.80 1.97
CA ARG A 205 -0.51 -2.79 1.10
C ARG A 205 -1.44 -3.25 -0.01
N SER A 206 -2.74 -3.38 0.28
CA SER A 206 -3.72 -3.90 -0.69
C SER A 206 -3.92 -2.91 -1.85
N ALA A 207 -4.08 -1.63 -1.54
CA ALA A 207 -4.16 -0.57 -2.55
C ALA A 207 -2.87 -0.46 -3.38
N ILE A 208 -1.70 -0.51 -2.72
CA ILE A 208 -0.41 -0.44 -3.40
C ILE A 208 -0.22 -1.63 -4.35
N GLN A 209 -0.44 -2.86 -3.89
CA GLN A 209 -0.33 -4.06 -4.73
C GLN A 209 -1.38 -4.12 -5.84
N GLY A 210 -2.59 -3.60 -5.60
CA GLY A 210 -3.71 -3.68 -6.54
C GLY A 210 -3.77 -2.58 -7.60
N LEU A 211 -3.01 -1.49 -7.45
CA LEU A 211 -3.06 -0.32 -8.33
C LEU A 211 -1.70 0.13 -8.88
N CYS A 212 -0.58 -0.21 -8.24
CA CYS A 212 0.73 0.28 -8.63
C CYS A 212 1.55 -0.79 -9.34
N ASP A 213 2.25 -0.41 -10.40
CA ASP A 213 3.23 -1.25 -11.10
C ASP A 213 4.60 -1.22 -10.41
N ARG A 214 4.88 -0.14 -9.68
CA ARG A 214 6.18 0.16 -9.08
C ARG A 214 5.98 0.95 -7.80
N VAL A 215 6.87 0.81 -6.83
CA VAL A 215 6.81 1.52 -5.55
C VAL A 215 8.16 2.13 -5.19
N ILE A 216 8.12 3.36 -4.70
CA ILE A 216 9.26 4.12 -4.21
C ILE A 216 9.11 4.26 -2.69
N LEU A 217 10.09 3.76 -1.95
CA LEU A 217 10.17 3.89 -0.51
C LEU A 217 11.04 5.09 -0.13
N LEU A 218 10.44 6.03 0.59
CA LEU A 218 11.10 7.17 1.22
C LEU A 218 11.38 6.89 2.70
N ASP A 219 12.61 7.16 3.13
CA ASP A 219 12.98 7.25 4.55
C ASP A 219 13.87 8.46 4.78
N LYS A 220 13.59 9.21 5.85
CA LYS A 220 14.35 10.40 6.27
C LYS A 220 14.68 11.36 5.11
N GLY A 221 13.73 11.55 4.20
CA GLY A 221 13.86 12.49 3.09
C GLY A 221 14.65 12.01 1.88
N SER A 222 15.02 10.74 1.81
CA SER A 222 15.76 10.13 0.69
C SER A 222 15.02 8.90 0.14
N VAL A 223 15.22 8.59 -1.14
CA VAL A 223 14.75 7.33 -1.73
C VAL A 223 15.70 6.22 -1.31
N ILE A 224 15.19 5.22 -0.59
CA ILE A 224 16.00 4.10 -0.11
C ILE A 224 15.73 2.79 -0.86
N LYS A 225 14.57 2.67 -1.52
CA LYS A 225 14.24 1.54 -2.37
C LYS A 225 13.25 1.95 -3.45
N ASP A 226 13.37 1.32 -4.61
CA ASP A 226 12.57 1.60 -5.78
C ASP A 226 12.46 0.32 -6.61
N GLY A 227 11.25 -0.21 -6.80
CA GLY A 227 11.05 -1.49 -7.49
C GLY A 227 9.64 -2.05 -7.37
N GLU A 228 9.51 -3.37 -7.48
CA GLU A 228 8.24 -4.08 -7.44
C GLU A 228 7.49 -3.86 -6.11
N PRO A 229 6.14 -3.69 -6.13
CA PRO A 229 5.35 -3.37 -4.94
C PRO A 229 5.56 -4.34 -3.77
N GLU A 230 5.54 -5.65 -4.02
CA GLU A 230 5.71 -6.68 -2.98
C GLU A 230 7.07 -6.54 -2.28
N ALA A 231 8.16 -6.56 -3.05
CA ALA A 231 9.52 -6.47 -2.52
C ALA A 231 9.79 -5.17 -1.76
N VAL A 232 9.19 -4.05 -2.18
CA VAL A 232 9.34 -2.76 -1.50
C VAL A 232 8.52 -2.72 -0.21
N MET A 233 7.30 -3.23 -0.21
CA MET A 233 6.44 -3.30 0.98
C MET A 233 7.00 -4.26 2.04
N ASP A 234 7.57 -5.40 1.64
CA ASP A 234 8.21 -6.31 2.58
C ASP A 234 9.46 -5.69 3.21
N TYR A 235 10.28 -4.98 2.42
CA TYR A 235 11.40 -4.23 2.96
C TYR A 235 10.96 -3.09 3.89
N TYR A 236 9.87 -2.39 3.55
CA TYR A 236 9.30 -1.34 4.41
C TYR A 236 8.85 -1.90 5.76
N ASN A 237 8.14 -3.03 5.77
CA ASN A 237 7.71 -3.71 6.99
C ASN A 237 8.92 -4.17 7.83
N ALA A 238 9.94 -4.73 7.17
CA ALA A 238 11.19 -5.10 7.82
C ALA A 238 11.91 -3.90 8.45
N LEU A 239 11.92 -2.73 7.78
CA LEU A 239 12.54 -1.51 8.28
C LEU A 239 11.78 -0.90 9.47
N ILE A 240 10.45 -1.00 9.47
CA ILE A 240 9.63 -0.64 10.65
C ILE A 240 10.03 -1.54 11.82
N ALA A 241 10.11 -2.86 11.61
CA ALA A 241 10.54 -3.80 12.64
C ALA A 241 12.00 -3.57 13.10
N ASP A 242 12.91 -3.14 12.22
CA ASP A 242 14.33 -2.86 12.53
C ASP A 242 14.52 -1.66 13.45
N LYS A 243 13.73 -0.59 13.26
CA LYS A 243 13.75 0.57 14.17
C LYS A 243 13.29 0.21 15.59
N GLU A 244 12.70 -0.96 15.77
CA GLU A 244 12.36 -1.57 17.06
C GLU A 244 13.44 -2.58 17.56
N ASN A 245 14.69 -2.49 17.05
CA ASN A 245 15.90 -3.32 17.32
C ASN A 245 16.06 -4.63 16.51
N SER A 246 15.77 -4.67 15.20
CA SER A 246 15.71 -5.93 14.43
C SER A 246 16.46 -5.95 13.07
N ARG A 247 17.62 -6.63 13.00
CA ARG A 247 18.44 -6.77 11.79
C ARG A 247 17.65 -7.24 10.55
N VAL A 248 17.76 -6.52 9.41
CA VAL A 248 17.20 -6.94 8.11
C VAL A 248 18.28 -7.52 7.20
N GLN A 249 18.00 -8.66 6.58
CA GLN A 249 18.82 -9.31 5.56
C GLN A 249 17.96 -9.62 4.33
N THR A 250 18.51 -9.38 3.14
CA THR A 250 17.87 -9.75 1.87
C THR A 250 18.75 -10.76 1.13
N ARG A 251 18.14 -11.81 0.58
CA ARG A 251 18.81 -12.87 -0.18
C ARG A 251 18.09 -13.11 -1.49
N GLN A 252 18.80 -13.12 -2.61
CA GLN A 252 18.23 -13.61 -3.87
C GLN A 252 18.13 -15.14 -3.84
N LEU A 253 16.94 -15.65 -4.17
CA LEU A 253 16.68 -17.07 -4.36
C LEU A 253 17.02 -17.48 -5.80
N GLU A 254 17.27 -18.77 -6.02
CA GLU A 254 17.60 -19.32 -7.36
C GLU A 254 16.51 -19.08 -8.41
N ASN A 255 15.27 -18.88 -7.98
CA ASN A 255 14.13 -18.54 -8.83
C ASN A 255 14.01 -17.04 -9.17
N GLY A 256 15.01 -16.22 -8.82
CA GLY A 256 15.03 -14.78 -9.08
C GLY A 256 14.21 -13.92 -8.10
N LYS A 257 13.47 -14.52 -7.16
CA LYS A 257 12.75 -13.78 -6.12
C LYS A 257 13.69 -13.33 -4.99
N THR A 258 13.34 -12.24 -4.31
CA THR A 258 14.10 -11.74 -3.16
C THR A 258 13.44 -12.19 -1.86
N GLN A 259 14.11 -13.05 -1.10
CA GLN A 259 13.71 -13.41 0.26
C GLN A 259 14.19 -12.32 1.24
N THR A 260 13.30 -11.90 2.12
CA THR A 260 13.60 -10.94 3.19
C THR A 260 13.48 -11.64 4.54
N ILE A 261 14.53 -11.54 5.36
CA ILE A 261 14.57 -12.00 6.75
C ILE A 261 14.79 -10.76 7.61
N SER A 262 13.99 -10.57 8.65
CA SER A 262 14.13 -9.44 9.57
C SER A 262 13.79 -9.84 10.99
N GLY A 263 14.47 -9.34 12.00
CA GLY A 263 14.16 -9.67 13.40
C GLY A 263 15.35 -9.42 14.32
N THR A 264 15.12 -9.46 15.62
CA THR A 264 16.20 -9.35 16.61
C THR A 264 17.19 -10.51 16.50
N GLY A 265 16.75 -11.65 15.95
CA GLY A 265 17.53 -12.87 15.79
C GLY A 265 17.60 -13.72 17.06
N GLU A 266 16.82 -13.38 18.09
CA GLU A 266 16.75 -14.11 19.36
C GLU A 266 16.09 -15.49 19.26
N ALA A 267 15.30 -15.70 18.21
CA ALA A 267 14.80 -16.99 17.76
C ALA A 267 14.90 -17.04 16.23
N GLN A 268 15.19 -18.21 15.65
CA GLN A 268 15.37 -18.36 14.21
C GLN A 268 14.73 -19.65 13.70
N VAL A 269 14.09 -19.60 12.53
CA VAL A 269 13.63 -20.79 11.82
C VAL A 269 14.85 -21.47 11.19
N VAL A 270 15.25 -22.62 11.72
CA VAL A 270 16.42 -23.37 11.22
C VAL A 270 16.04 -24.33 10.08
N GLU A 271 14.78 -24.78 10.04
CA GLU A 271 14.28 -25.68 9.01
C GLU A 271 12.77 -25.47 8.84
N LEU A 272 12.32 -25.46 7.58
CA LEU A 272 10.90 -25.43 7.23
C LEU A 272 10.66 -26.40 6.09
N ILE A 273 9.77 -27.37 6.31
CA ILE A 273 9.43 -28.42 5.34
C ILE A 273 7.93 -28.54 5.25
N LEU A 274 7.40 -28.56 4.03
CA LEU A 274 6.02 -28.95 3.75
C LEU A 274 6.00 -30.39 3.22
N THR A 275 5.23 -31.24 3.90
CA THR A 275 5.10 -32.66 3.55
C THR A 275 3.66 -33.05 3.26
N ASN A 276 3.47 -34.02 2.38
CA ASN A 276 2.18 -34.65 2.13
C ASN A 276 1.81 -35.68 3.22
N ALA A 277 0.64 -36.31 3.08
CA ALA A 277 0.18 -37.38 3.98
C ALA A 277 1.15 -38.58 4.09
N LYS A 278 2.00 -38.81 3.08
CA LYS A 278 3.04 -39.86 3.07
C LYS A 278 4.35 -39.42 3.72
N LYS A 279 4.42 -38.19 4.25
CA LYS A 279 5.63 -37.54 4.80
C LYS A 279 6.74 -37.31 3.77
N GLU A 280 6.39 -37.30 2.50
CA GLU A 280 7.30 -36.92 1.42
C GLU A 280 7.28 -35.40 1.27
N VAL A 281 8.43 -34.79 1.00
CA VAL A 281 8.51 -33.35 0.72
C VAL A 281 7.75 -33.08 -0.59
N ALA A 282 6.79 -32.17 -0.53
CA ALA A 282 5.88 -31.92 -1.64
C ALA A 282 5.98 -30.47 -2.12
N GLU A 283 6.59 -30.27 -3.30
CA GLU A 283 6.54 -29.00 -4.02
C GLU A 283 5.23 -28.85 -4.81
N LEU A 284 4.53 -29.95 -5.03
CA LEU A 284 3.28 -30.04 -5.79
C LEU A 284 2.26 -30.82 -4.96
N ILE A 285 1.13 -30.18 -4.68
CA ILE A 285 0.12 -30.63 -3.72
C ILE A 285 -1.25 -30.66 -4.40
N GLY A 286 -2.04 -31.69 -4.14
CA GLY A 286 -3.42 -31.79 -4.62
C GLY A 286 -4.38 -30.90 -3.82
N VAL A 287 -5.40 -30.33 -4.50
CA VAL A 287 -6.52 -29.68 -3.81
C VAL A 287 -7.17 -30.66 -2.83
N GLY A 288 -7.34 -30.25 -1.58
CA GLY A 288 -7.92 -31.06 -0.49
C GLY A 288 -6.99 -32.11 0.09
N GLU A 289 -5.73 -32.19 -0.35
CA GLU A 289 -4.74 -33.11 0.22
C GLU A 289 -4.35 -32.67 1.64
N GLU A 290 -4.19 -33.63 2.56
CA GLU A 290 -3.66 -33.34 3.89
C GLU A 290 -2.16 -33.08 3.82
N VAL A 291 -1.74 -31.94 4.37
CA VAL A 291 -0.34 -31.56 4.44
C VAL A 291 0.09 -31.27 5.88
N THR A 292 1.40 -31.44 6.13
CA THR A 292 2.02 -31.03 7.38
C THR A 292 3.14 -30.03 7.10
N LEU A 293 2.98 -28.81 7.62
CA LEU A 293 4.03 -27.80 7.70
C LEU A 293 4.83 -28.03 8.98
N SER A 294 6.07 -28.47 8.83
CA SER A 294 7.02 -28.65 9.94
C SER A 294 7.98 -27.47 9.99
N VAL A 295 8.00 -26.75 11.11
CA VAL A 295 8.88 -25.61 11.34
C VAL A 295 9.74 -25.89 12.56
N LYS A 296 11.06 -25.97 12.38
CA LYS A 296 12.02 -26.04 13.48
C LYS A 296 12.54 -24.66 13.81
N VAL A 297 12.42 -24.29 15.08
CA VAL A 297 12.82 -23.00 15.62
C VAL A 297 13.91 -23.22 16.66
N LYS A 298 15.02 -22.49 16.55
CA LYS A 298 16.08 -22.45 17.56
C LYS A 298 16.01 -21.14 18.33
N ALA A 299 15.98 -21.21 19.65
CA ALA A 299 16.10 -20.04 20.52
C ALA A 299 17.58 -19.72 20.74
N GLU A 300 18.04 -18.53 20.33
CA GLU A 300 19.40 -18.05 20.55
C GLU A 300 19.56 -17.34 21.91
N ASN A 301 18.45 -16.88 22.49
CA ASN A 301 18.35 -16.27 23.82
C ASN A 301 17.24 -16.94 24.67
N ASN A 302 17.16 -16.56 25.96
CA ASN A 302 16.02 -16.92 26.80
C ASN A 302 14.83 -16.06 26.40
N LEU A 303 13.70 -16.68 26.07
CA LEU A 303 12.51 -15.98 25.57
C LEU A 303 11.36 -16.14 26.59
N PRO A 304 10.80 -15.05 27.13
CA PRO A 304 9.65 -15.12 28.04
C PRO A 304 8.44 -15.77 27.37
N LYS A 305 8.25 -15.50 26.06
CA LYS A 305 7.21 -16.06 25.23
C LYS A 305 7.73 -16.26 23.82
N LEU A 306 7.25 -17.30 23.16
CA LEU A 306 7.51 -17.59 21.75
C LEU A 306 6.20 -17.97 21.06
N VAL A 307 5.85 -17.15 20.08
CA VAL A 307 4.71 -17.36 19.18
C VAL A 307 5.24 -17.64 17.78
N LEU A 308 4.81 -18.76 17.19
CA LEU A 308 5.04 -19.06 15.78
C LEU A 308 3.79 -18.64 14.98
N GLY A 309 3.97 -17.74 14.03
CA GLY A 309 3.01 -17.42 12.99
C GLY A 309 3.43 -17.97 11.63
N TYR A 310 2.44 -18.28 10.79
CA TYR A 310 2.67 -18.54 9.39
C TYR A 310 1.57 -17.91 8.53
N MET A 311 1.92 -17.57 7.30
CA MET A 311 1.00 -17.09 6.29
C MET A 311 1.23 -17.86 4.99
N ILE A 312 0.15 -18.16 4.28
CA ILE A 312 0.16 -18.66 2.92
C ILE A 312 -0.23 -17.50 2.03
N LYS A 313 0.63 -17.14 1.08
CA LYS A 313 0.40 -16.08 0.09
C LYS A 313 0.31 -16.66 -1.30
N ASP A 314 -0.47 -16.04 -2.18
CA ASP A 314 -0.49 -16.38 -3.60
C ASP A 314 0.72 -15.79 -4.35
N ARG A 315 0.78 -16.03 -5.66
CA ARG A 315 1.86 -15.51 -6.52
C ARG A 315 1.95 -13.98 -6.62
N LEU A 316 0.89 -13.27 -6.25
CA LEU A 316 0.80 -11.80 -6.24
C LEU A 316 1.12 -11.22 -4.84
N GLY A 317 1.44 -12.09 -3.88
CA GLY A 317 1.70 -11.70 -2.49
C GLY A 317 0.44 -11.44 -1.67
N GLN A 318 -0.75 -11.79 -2.18
CA GLN A 318 -2.00 -11.69 -1.43
C GLN A 318 -2.05 -12.79 -0.37
N THR A 319 -2.32 -12.42 0.88
CA THR A 319 -2.50 -13.39 1.96
C THR A 319 -3.77 -14.20 1.75
N MET A 320 -3.61 -15.50 1.53
CA MET A 320 -4.70 -16.48 1.38
C MET A 320 -5.16 -17.03 2.71
N TYR A 321 -4.22 -17.24 3.62
CA TYR A 321 -4.47 -17.72 4.97
C TYR A 321 -3.34 -17.26 5.88
N GLY A 322 -3.63 -17.03 7.15
CA GLY A 322 -2.61 -16.78 8.16
C GLY A 322 -3.15 -17.01 9.55
N THR A 323 -2.31 -17.57 10.42
CA THR A 323 -2.60 -17.72 11.85
C THR A 323 -1.31 -17.81 12.64
N ASN A 324 -1.41 -17.87 13.96
CA ASN A 324 -0.27 -18.06 14.84
C ASN A 324 -0.66 -18.85 16.09
N THR A 325 0.35 -19.28 16.85
CA THR A 325 0.14 -20.05 18.08
C THR A 325 -0.49 -19.22 19.20
N TRP A 326 -0.58 -17.90 19.08
CA TRP A 326 -1.34 -17.07 20.03
C TRP A 326 -2.84 -17.24 19.82
N HIS A 327 -3.32 -17.06 18.59
CA HIS A 327 -4.72 -17.20 18.24
C HIS A 327 -5.25 -18.63 18.45
N THR A 328 -4.38 -19.64 18.41
CA THR A 328 -4.74 -21.03 18.73
C THR A 328 -4.56 -21.41 20.21
N GLY A 329 -4.08 -20.49 21.07
CA GLY A 329 -3.89 -20.75 22.50
C GLY A 329 -2.71 -21.67 22.83
N GLN A 330 -1.72 -21.76 21.95
CA GLN A 330 -0.56 -22.65 22.01
C GLN A 330 0.76 -21.88 22.18
N VAL A 331 0.73 -20.72 22.84
CA VAL A 331 1.93 -19.93 23.15
C VAL A 331 2.85 -20.74 24.06
N ILE A 332 4.15 -20.77 23.74
CA ILE A 332 5.17 -21.37 24.61
C ILE A 332 5.82 -20.25 25.42
N SER A 333 5.88 -20.42 26.74
CA SER A 333 6.54 -19.49 27.65
C SER A 333 7.89 -20.03 28.13
N ASP A 334 8.75 -19.14 28.61
CA ASP A 334 10.01 -19.45 29.30
C ASP A 334 10.94 -20.38 28.50
N VAL A 335 11.09 -20.10 27.21
CA VAL A 335 11.96 -20.87 26.32
C VAL A 335 13.42 -20.60 26.66
N SER A 336 14.16 -21.65 27.00
CA SER A 336 15.58 -21.53 27.34
C SER A 336 16.46 -21.37 26.09
N LYS A 337 17.51 -20.56 26.21
CA LYS A 337 18.57 -20.43 25.19
C LYS A 337 19.10 -21.80 24.76
N GLY A 338 19.23 -21.99 23.45
CA GLY A 338 19.70 -23.23 22.83
C GLY A 338 18.61 -24.27 22.56
N SER A 339 17.38 -24.04 23.04
CA SER A 339 16.26 -24.96 22.78
C SER A 339 15.92 -25.01 21.30
N ILE A 340 15.55 -26.20 20.82
CA ILE A 340 15.00 -26.41 19.48
C ILE A 340 13.57 -26.89 19.62
N LEU A 341 12.62 -26.10 19.12
CA LEU A 341 11.20 -26.41 19.09
C LEU A 341 10.82 -26.86 17.69
N THR A 342 9.97 -27.87 17.59
CA THR A 342 9.41 -28.31 16.30
C THR A 342 7.90 -28.15 16.33
N TYR A 343 7.39 -27.29 15.46
CA TYR A 343 5.96 -27.07 15.27
C TYR A 343 5.50 -27.89 14.06
N ASN A 344 4.56 -28.81 14.27
CA ASN A 344 3.97 -29.61 13.20
C ASN A 344 2.51 -29.20 13.02
N ILE A 345 2.25 -28.43 11.95
CA ILE A 345 0.95 -27.83 11.68
C ILE A 345 0.29 -28.63 10.56
N LYS A 346 -0.83 -29.29 10.87
CA LYS A 346 -1.58 -30.12 9.92
C LYS A 346 -2.83 -29.41 9.43
N PHE A 347 -3.07 -29.45 8.13
CA PHE A 347 -4.27 -28.88 7.52
C PHE A 347 -4.55 -29.50 6.15
N LEU A 348 -5.79 -29.33 5.67
CA LEU A 348 -6.17 -29.68 4.30
C LEU A 348 -5.80 -28.53 3.35
N MET A 349 -5.18 -28.85 2.21
CA MET A 349 -4.83 -27.88 1.18
C MET A 349 -6.08 -27.48 0.36
N ASN A 350 -7.00 -26.76 0.98
CA ASN A 350 -8.25 -26.31 0.35
C ASN A 350 -8.05 -25.01 -0.46
N LEU A 351 -6.86 -24.81 -1.04
CA LEU A 351 -6.59 -23.70 -1.95
C LEU A 351 -6.84 -24.11 -3.40
N GLY A 352 -7.16 -23.13 -4.24
CA GLY A 352 -7.31 -23.32 -5.68
C GLY A 352 -6.00 -23.71 -6.37
N PRO A 353 -6.04 -24.15 -7.64
CA PRO A 353 -4.83 -24.37 -8.43
C PRO A 353 -4.02 -23.08 -8.57
N GLY A 354 -2.72 -23.14 -8.29
CA GLY A 354 -1.85 -21.96 -8.34
C GLY A 354 -0.51 -22.16 -7.65
N THR A 355 0.35 -21.15 -7.73
CA THR A 355 1.63 -21.11 -7.01
C THR A 355 1.47 -20.26 -5.75
N TYR A 356 1.97 -20.77 -4.64
CA TYR A 356 1.86 -20.18 -3.32
C TYR A 356 3.20 -20.16 -2.61
N SER A 357 3.31 -19.33 -1.58
CA SER A 357 4.47 -19.27 -0.70
C SER A 357 4.07 -19.22 0.76
N ILE A 358 4.94 -19.75 1.61
CA ILE A 358 4.82 -19.69 3.07
C ILE A 358 5.76 -18.60 3.59
N SER A 359 5.22 -17.72 4.44
CA SER A 359 6.01 -16.79 5.25
C SER A 359 5.86 -17.18 6.73
N THR A 360 6.89 -16.95 7.54
CA THR A 360 6.87 -17.27 8.98
C THR A 360 7.22 -16.07 9.83
N ALA A 361 6.66 -16.03 11.05
CA ALA A 361 6.94 -15.03 12.07
C ALA A 361 7.22 -15.70 13.41
N LEU A 362 8.25 -15.24 14.13
CA LEU A 362 8.58 -15.59 15.51
C LEU A 362 8.50 -14.32 16.34
N VAL A 363 7.55 -14.25 17.26
CA VAL A 363 7.20 -13.00 17.96
C VAL A 363 6.87 -13.27 19.43
N SER A 364 6.77 -12.22 20.25
CA SER A 364 6.41 -12.38 21.68
C SER A 364 4.93 -12.10 21.98
N THR A 365 4.20 -11.45 21.07
CA THR A 365 2.80 -11.03 21.22
C THR A 365 1.89 -11.70 20.17
N ASP A 366 0.64 -11.25 20.05
CA ASP A 366 -0.31 -11.70 19.04
C ASP A 366 0.00 -11.17 17.63
N THR A 367 0.76 -10.08 17.53
CA THR A 367 1.19 -9.47 16.26
C THR A 367 2.71 -9.48 16.11
N HIS A 368 3.20 -9.25 14.89
CA HIS A 368 4.64 -9.15 14.60
C HIS A 368 5.21 -7.75 14.80
N LEU A 369 4.42 -6.85 15.38
CA LEU A 369 4.79 -5.45 15.60
C LEU A 369 5.53 -5.24 16.92
N ASP A 370 5.51 -6.20 17.84
CA ASP A 370 6.23 -6.11 19.11
C ASP A 370 7.19 -7.29 19.28
N ASN A 371 8.48 -7.01 19.50
CA ASN A 371 9.56 -7.99 19.69
C ASN A 371 9.58 -9.09 18.62
N ASN A 372 9.69 -8.68 17.35
CA ASN A 372 9.87 -9.59 16.24
C ASN A 372 11.23 -10.30 16.32
N TYR A 373 11.25 -11.57 16.73
CA TYR A 373 12.46 -12.38 16.80
C TYR A 373 12.97 -12.75 15.41
N GLU A 374 12.06 -13.18 14.53
CA GLU A 374 12.34 -13.43 13.12
C GLU A 374 11.04 -13.41 12.30
N TRP A 375 11.02 -12.56 11.28
CA TRP A 375 10.12 -12.61 10.15
C TRP A 375 10.91 -13.11 8.95
N ARG A 376 10.35 -14.09 8.22
CA ARG A 376 10.94 -14.64 6.99
C ARG A 376 9.86 -14.73 5.94
N ASP A 377 10.02 -13.92 4.90
CA ASP A 377 9.17 -13.99 3.72
C ASP A 377 9.68 -15.01 2.71
N LEU A 378 8.79 -15.57 1.88
CA LEU A 378 9.13 -16.61 0.89
C LEU A 378 9.97 -17.74 1.49
N ALA A 379 9.61 -18.21 2.70
CA ALA A 379 10.32 -19.26 3.41
C ALA A 379 10.24 -20.61 2.68
N HIS A 380 9.14 -20.85 1.98
CA HIS A 380 8.94 -22.00 1.09
C HIS A 380 7.98 -21.66 -0.04
N VAL A 381 8.14 -22.26 -1.22
CA VAL A 381 7.27 -22.07 -2.38
C VAL A 381 6.76 -23.42 -2.83
N PHE A 382 5.47 -23.53 -3.13
CA PHE A 382 4.84 -24.76 -3.57
C PHE A 382 3.72 -24.46 -4.58
N THR A 383 3.27 -25.47 -5.30
CA THR A 383 2.20 -25.38 -6.31
C THR A 383 1.05 -26.29 -5.92
N VAL A 384 -0.17 -25.78 -6.01
CA VAL A 384 -1.39 -26.56 -5.84
C VAL A 384 -1.96 -26.89 -7.23
N ILE A 385 -2.38 -28.14 -7.41
CA ILE A 385 -3.04 -28.60 -8.64
C ILE A 385 -4.36 -29.30 -8.32
N ASN A 386 -5.34 -29.16 -9.19
CA ASN A 386 -6.57 -29.95 -9.10
C ASN A 386 -6.39 -31.26 -9.87
N VAL A 387 -6.34 -32.38 -9.14
CA VAL A 387 -6.16 -33.72 -9.72
C VAL A 387 -7.49 -34.45 -9.86
N ASP A 388 -8.35 -34.35 -8.86
CA ASP A 388 -9.51 -35.23 -8.68
C ASP A 388 -10.79 -34.51 -8.21
N LYS A 389 -10.77 -33.18 -8.00
CA LYS A 389 -11.94 -32.42 -7.56
C LYS A 389 -12.76 -31.95 -8.75
N THR A 390 -14.06 -31.73 -8.53
CA THR A 390 -14.92 -31.09 -9.53
C THR A 390 -14.35 -29.74 -9.93
N HIS A 391 -14.59 -29.31 -11.17
CA HIS A 391 -14.07 -28.02 -11.63
C HIS A 391 -14.63 -26.89 -10.77
N PHE A 392 -13.75 -26.02 -10.29
CA PHE A 392 -14.11 -24.82 -9.55
C PHE A 392 -13.21 -23.66 -9.98
N GLY A 393 -13.74 -22.44 -9.83
CA GLY A 393 -12.98 -21.20 -9.98
C GLY A 393 -12.66 -20.58 -8.62
N GLY A 394 -11.67 -19.69 -8.60
CA GLY A 394 -11.26 -18.97 -7.40
C GLY A 394 -10.15 -19.67 -6.61
N SER A 395 -9.88 -19.14 -5.42
CA SER A 395 -8.69 -19.49 -4.64
C SER A 395 -8.96 -20.42 -3.46
N ALA A 396 -10.22 -20.82 -3.24
CA ALA A 396 -10.63 -21.69 -2.14
C ALA A 396 -11.52 -22.83 -2.65
N TRP A 397 -11.29 -24.03 -2.12
CA TRP A 397 -12.12 -25.21 -2.33
C TRP A 397 -13.12 -25.35 -1.18
N LEU A 398 -14.42 -25.32 -1.50
CA LEU A 398 -15.52 -25.29 -0.52
C LEU A 398 -16.51 -26.48 -0.66
N ASP A 399 -16.24 -27.43 -1.55
CA ASP A 399 -17.03 -28.66 -1.82
C ASP A 399 -18.57 -28.49 -1.66
N PRO A 400 -19.24 -27.79 -2.60
CA PRO A 400 -20.65 -27.43 -2.43
C PRO A 400 -21.60 -28.61 -2.67
N TYR A 401 -22.68 -28.68 -1.89
CA TYR A 401 -23.86 -29.50 -2.18
C TYR A 401 -24.94 -28.63 -2.85
N ILE A 402 -25.35 -28.98 -4.08
CA ILE A 402 -26.35 -28.24 -4.85
C ILE A 402 -27.63 -29.09 -4.97
N GLU A 403 -28.70 -28.65 -4.31
CA GLU A 403 -30.04 -29.21 -4.48
C GLU A 403 -30.82 -28.41 -5.54
N VAL A 404 -31.39 -29.07 -6.54
CA VAL A 404 -32.23 -28.45 -7.57
C VAL A 404 -33.66 -28.98 -7.44
N LYS A 405 -34.62 -28.08 -7.20
CA LYS A 405 -36.05 -28.38 -7.18
C LYS A 405 -36.74 -27.64 -8.32
N LEU A 406 -37.34 -28.37 -9.26
CA LEU A 406 -38.29 -27.79 -10.20
C LEU A 406 -39.63 -27.63 -9.48
N GLN A 407 -40.17 -26.40 -9.46
CA GLN A 407 -41.58 -26.19 -9.16
C GLN A 407 -42.35 -26.35 -10.47
N ASP A 408 -43.30 -27.29 -10.50
CA ASP A 408 -44.25 -27.38 -11.60
C ASP A 408 -45.07 -26.07 -11.64
N SER A 409 -45.11 -25.45 -12.82
CA SER A 409 -45.95 -24.28 -13.09
C SER A 409 -47.41 -24.67 -12.85
N ILE A 410 -48.06 -23.98 -11.90
CA ILE A 410 -49.51 -24.07 -11.69
C ILE A 410 -50.17 -23.65 -13.01
N LEU A 411 -50.71 -24.63 -13.75
CA LEU A 411 -51.57 -24.43 -14.92
C LEU A 411 -52.93 -23.87 -14.50
#